data_AF-A0A1I8CQH8-F1
#
_entry.id   AF-A0A1I8CQH8-F1
#
_cell.length_a   1.000
_cell.length_b   1.000
_cell.length_c   1.000
_cell.angle_alpha   90.00
_cell.angle_beta   90.00
_cell.angle_gamma   90.00
#
_symmetry.space_group_name_H-M   'P 1'
#
loop_
_entity.id
_entity.type
_entity.pdbx_description
1 polymer ?
#
loop_
_entity_poly.entity_id
_entity_poly.type
_entity_poly.pdbx_seq_one_letter_code
_entity_poly.pdbx_strand_id
1 'polypeptide(L)'
;MTSNVTIARVYAEANVHKPREYWDYEVHTISWGDIETYELVKKLGRGKYSEVFEGVKLPNNDKCVIKILKPVKKKKIKREIKILENLKGGTNIITLLDVVKDPISRTPALVFEYVNNQDFKTLYQTLSDYDIRYYLYELLKALNFCHSQGIMHRDVKPHNVMIDHQKRELRLIDWGLAEFYHQRQDYNVRVASRYFKGPELLVDFQYYDYSLDMWSLGTFVC
;
A
#
# COMPACT_ATOMS: atom_id res chain seq x y z
N MET A 1 20.64 4.82 30.27
CA MET A 1 19.64 3.82 29.87
C MET A 1 19.94 3.47 28.42
N THR A 2 20.39 2.26 28.14
CA THR A 2 20.57 1.78 26.76
C THR A 2 19.21 1.81 26.09
N SER A 3 19.02 2.67 25.09
CA SER A 3 17.84 2.59 24.23
C SER A 3 17.86 1.21 23.59
N ASN A 4 16.88 0.37 23.93
CA ASN A 4 16.74 -0.95 23.33
C ASN A 4 16.30 -0.76 21.87
N VAL A 5 17.27 -0.58 20.98
CA VAL A 5 17.06 -0.58 19.54
C VAL A 5 16.82 -2.02 19.10
N THR A 6 15.69 -2.28 18.45
CA THR A 6 15.36 -3.59 17.88
C THR A 6 15.69 -3.65 16.40
N ILE A 7 15.99 -4.86 15.93
CA ILE A 7 16.26 -5.17 14.52
C ILE A 7 15.30 -6.27 14.09
N ALA A 8 14.82 -6.20 12.85
CA ALA A 8 13.96 -7.20 12.27
C ALA A 8 14.59 -8.58 12.32
N ARG A 9 13.82 -9.60 12.71
CA ARG A 9 14.31 -11.00 12.74
C ARG A 9 14.53 -11.58 11.35
N VAL A 10 13.80 -11.08 10.36
CA VAL A 10 13.86 -11.52 8.96
C VAL A 10 14.01 -10.29 8.08
N TYR A 11 14.64 -10.46 6.91
CA TYR A 11 14.83 -9.40 5.92
C TYR A 11 15.52 -8.12 6.43
N ALA A 12 16.23 -8.19 7.56
CA ALA A 12 16.85 -7.04 8.22
C ALA A 12 17.80 -6.24 7.31
N GLU A 13 18.41 -6.91 6.34
CA GLU A 13 19.36 -6.33 5.38
C GLU A 13 18.79 -6.24 3.96
N ALA A 14 17.48 -6.43 3.78
CA ALA A 14 16.87 -6.49 2.44
C ALA A 14 17.13 -5.22 1.60
N ASN A 15 17.24 -4.05 2.22
CA ASN A 15 17.61 -2.80 1.54
C ASN A 15 19.11 -2.49 1.55
N VAL A 16 19.89 -3.11 2.44
CA VAL A 16 21.34 -2.87 2.57
C VAL A 16 22.07 -3.32 1.30
N HIS A 17 21.65 -4.46 0.76
CA HIS A 17 22.25 -5.07 -0.43
C HIS A 17 21.68 -4.52 -1.75
N LYS A 18 20.72 -3.59 -1.69
CA LYS A 18 20.09 -2.98 -2.86
C LYS A 18 20.78 -1.67 -3.22
N PRO A 19 20.83 -1.31 -4.52
CA PRO A 19 21.39 -0.03 -4.95
C PRO A 19 20.62 1.12 -4.29
N ARG A 20 21.30 2.24 -4.05
CA ARG A 20 20.74 3.40 -3.35
C ARG A 20 19.44 3.89 -4.01
N GLU A 21 19.38 3.84 -5.34
CA GLU A 21 18.23 4.24 -6.15
C GLU A 21 16.99 3.37 -5.90
N TYR A 22 17.13 2.22 -5.22
CA TYR A 22 16.00 1.37 -4.85
C TYR A 22 15.18 1.97 -3.71
N TRP A 23 15.83 2.49 -2.68
CA TRP A 23 15.17 2.95 -1.44
C TRP A 23 15.28 4.46 -1.22
N ASP A 24 16.23 5.16 -1.86
CA ASP A 24 16.33 6.62 -1.81
C ASP A 24 15.28 7.25 -2.76
N TYR A 25 14.04 7.25 -2.30
CA TYR A 25 12.92 7.81 -3.05
C TYR A 25 12.96 9.35 -3.14
N GLU A 26 13.82 10.05 -2.39
CA GLU A 26 13.91 11.51 -2.47
C GLU A 26 14.55 11.95 -3.79
N VAL A 27 15.53 11.19 -4.28
CA VAL A 27 16.20 11.42 -5.56
C VAL A 27 15.45 10.83 -6.76
N HIS A 28 14.42 10.02 -6.53
CA HIS A 28 13.63 9.41 -7.60
C HIS A 28 12.98 10.46 -8.52
N THR A 29 13.13 10.26 -9.83
CA THR A 29 12.54 11.10 -10.90
C THR A 29 11.31 10.41 -11.44
N ILE A 30 10.15 11.06 -11.29
CA ILE A 30 8.86 10.55 -11.76
C ILE A 30 8.73 10.82 -13.25
N SER A 31 8.48 9.76 -14.03
CA SER A 31 7.99 9.87 -15.41
C SER A 31 6.49 10.13 -15.37
N TRP A 32 6.05 11.27 -15.91
CA TRP A 32 4.63 11.64 -15.92
C TRP A 32 3.99 11.20 -17.22
N GLY A 33 2.97 10.36 -17.13
CA GLY A 33 2.08 10.00 -18.23
C GLY A 33 1.12 11.13 -18.59
N ASP A 34 0.44 10.96 -19.71
CA ASP A 34 -0.55 11.90 -20.23
C ASP A 34 -1.93 11.64 -19.61
N ILE A 35 -2.45 12.64 -18.91
CA ILE A 35 -3.76 12.55 -18.25
C ILE A 35 -4.92 12.46 -19.24
N GLU A 36 -4.76 12.99 -20.46
CA GLU A 36 -5.80 12.96 -21.51
C GLU A 36 -6.07 11.54 -22.02
N THR A 37 -5.19 10.59 -21.70
CA THR A 37 -5.40 9.17 -21.99
C THR A 37 -6.38 8.47 -21.03
N TYR A 38 -6.89 9.17 -20.02
CA TYR A 38 -7.80 8.61 -19.02
C TYR A 38 -9.06 9.47 -18.84
N GLU A 39 -10.21 8.79 -18.69
CA GLU A 39 -11.49 9.44 -18.38
C GLU A 39 -12.00 8.97 -17.02
N LEU A 40 -12.48 9.92 -16.20
CA LEU A 40 -13.11 9.63 -14.90
C LEU A 40 -14.56 9.23 -15.11
N VAL A 41 -14.95 8.06 -14.60
CA VAL A 41 -16.31 7.53 -14.75
C VAL A 41 -17.14 7.75 -13.49
N LYS A 42 -16.64 7.27 -12.34
CA LYS A 42 -17.42 7.28 -11.09
C LYS A 42 -16.52 7.45 -9.88
N LYS A 43 -16.95 8.28 -8.93
CA LYS A 43 -16.26 8.37 -7.63
C LYS A 43 -16.49 7.10 -6.81
N LEU A 44 -15.39 6.45 -6.40
CA LEU A 44 -15.41 5.25 -5.57
C LEU A 44 -15.26 5.59 -4.08
N GLY A 45 -14.47 6.60 -3.75
CA GLY A 45 -14.22 6.93 -2.35
C GLY A 45 -13.42 8.20 -2.13
N ARG A 46 -13.31 8.57 -0.85
CA ARG A 46 -12.56 9.74 -0.39
C ARG A 46 -11.73 9.36 0.82
N GLY A 47 -10.41 9.42 0.68
CA GLY A 47 -9.46 9.23 1.77
C GLY A 47 -9.00 10.55 2.38
N LYS A 48 -8.17 10.45 3.42
CA LYS A 48 -7.51 11.62 4.03
C LYS A 48 -6.57 12.32 3.03
N TYR A 49 -5.85 11.55 2.22
CA TYR A 49 -4.80 12.03 1.33
C TYR A 49 -5.14 11.93 -0.16
N SER A 50 -6.30 11.39 -0.52
CA SER A 50 -6.69 11.20 -1.93
C SER A 50 -8.20 11.19 -2.13
N GLU A 51 -8.59 11.30 -3.39
CA GLU A 51 -9.91 10.95 -3.90
C GLU A 51 -9.74 9.86 -4.95
N VAL A 52 -10.63 8.87 -4.94
CA VAL A 52 -10.49 7.66 -5.76
C VAL A 52 -11.69 7.53 -6.67
N PHE A 53 -11.42 7.27 -7.94
CA PHE A 53 -12.40 7.15 -9.00
C PHE A 53 -12.18 5.86 -9.80
N GLU A 54 -13.27 5.26 -10.26
CA GLU A 54 -13.26 4.36 -11.40
C GLU A 54 -13.08 5.22 -12.65
N GLY A 55 -12.24 4.75 -13.56
CA GLY A 55 -12.00 5.39 -14.84
C GLY A 55 -11.77 4.37 -15.94
N VAL A 56 -11.55 4.87 -17.14
CA VAL A 56 -11.17 4.07 -18.30
C VAL A 56 -9.96 4.67 -18.98
N LYS A 57 -9.11 3.80 -19.55
CA LYS A 57 -8.01 4.21 -20.43
C LYS A 57 -8.51 4.27 -21.87
N LEU A 58 -8.18 5.35 -22.57
CA LEU A 58 -8.54 5.56 -23.97
C LEU A 58 -7.44 5.05 -24.92
N PRO A 59 -7.79 4.66 -26.16
CA PRO A 59 -9.15 4.58 -26.72
C PRO A 59 -9.85 3.22 -26.45
N ASN A 60 -9.16 2.26 -25.83
CA ASN A 60 -9.65 0.88 -25.70
C ASN A 60 -10.68 0.65 -24.59
N ASN A 61 -10.92 1.66 -23.75
CA ASN A 61 -11.84 1.64 -22.61
C ASN A 61 -11.49 0.58 -21.56
N ASP A 62 -10.20 0.28 -21.38
CA ASP A 62 -9.75 -0.61 -20.30
C ASP A 62 -10.06 0.03 -18.95
N LYS A 63 -10.77 -0.69 -18.07
CA LYS A 63 -11.10 -0.21 -16.74
C LYS A 63 -9.85 0.00 -15.89
N CYS A 64 -9.83 1.10 -15.15
CA CYS A 64 -8.77 1.42 -14.19
C CYS A 64 -9.33 2.11 -12.95
N VAL A 65 -8.47 2.28 -11.95
CA VAL A 65 -8.75 3.08 -10.76
C VAL A 65 -7.79 4.26 -10.71
N ILE A 66 -8.33 5.47 -10.59
CA ILE A 66 -7.56 6.73 -10.60
C ILE A 66 -7.61 7.33 -9.19
N LYS A 67 -6.47 7.33 -8.51
CA LYS A 67 -6.27 7.93 -7.19
C LYS A 67 -5.66 9.32 -7.35
N ILE A 68 -6.50 10.35 -7.29
CA ILE A 68 -6.08 11.75 -7.31
C ILE A 68 -5.53 12.12 -5.93
N LEU A 69 -4.27 12.57 -5.87
CA LEU A 69 -3.60 12.88 -4.61
C LEU A 69 -3.92 14.31 -4.18
N LYS A 70 -4.39 14.47 -2.93
CA LYS A 70 -4.58 15.79 -2.31
C LYS A 70 -3.23 16.44 -2.06
N PRO A 71 -3.17 17.77 -1.82
CA PRO A 71 -1.93 18.46 -1.49
C PRO A 71 -1.19 17.80 -0.31
N VAL A 72 -0.07 17.14 -0.61
CA VAL A 72 0.83 16.50 0.36
C VAL A 72 2.28 16.80 -0.01
N LYS A 73 3.21 16.58 0.93
CA LYS A 73 4.65 16.78 0.68
C LYS A 73 5.10 15.90 -0.49
N LYS A 74 5.83 16.48 -1.46
CA LYS A 74 6.40 15.75 -2.62
C LYS A 74 7.15 14.47 -2.21
N LYS A 75 7.89 14.51 -1.09
CA LYS A 75 8.58 13.35 -0.51
C LYS A 75 7.64 12.13 -0.31
N LYS A 76 6.40 12.35 0.14
CA LYS A 76 5.42 11.26 0.33
C LYS A 76 4.94 10.67 -1.00
N ILE A 77 4.73 11.52 -2.01
CA ILE A 77 4.31 11.10 -3.35
C ILE A 77 5.41 10.24 -3.98
N LYS A 78 6.66 10.71 -3.96
CA LYS A 78 7.80 9.94 -4.47
C LYS A 78 7.96 8.60 -3.75
N ARG A 79 7.78 8.57 -2.43
CA ARG A 79 7.84 7.33 -1.65
C ARG A 79 6.79 6.32 -2.09
N GLU A 80 5.52 6.74 -2.20
CA GLU A 80 4.42 5.85 -2.61
C GLU A 80 4.65 5.30 -4.02
N ILE A 81 5.01 6.16 -4.98
CA ILE A 81 5.33 5.74 -6.35
C ILE A 81 6.51 4.75 -6.36
N LYS A 82 7.61 5.09 -5.67
CA LYS A 82 8.80 4.26 -5.68
C LYS A 82 8.57 2.88 -5.06
N ILE A 83 7.78 2.82 -3.99
CA ILE A 83 7.34 1.56 -3.38
C ILE A 83 6.50 0.74 -4.36
N LEU A 84 5.51 1.37 -5.00
CA LEU A 84 4.64 0.68 -5.96
C LEU A 84 5.40 0.17 -7.20
N GLU A 85 6.36 0.95 -7.72
CA GLU A 85 7.24 0.51 -8.79
C GLU A 85 8.09 -0.70 -8.38
N ASN A 86 8.69 -0.65 -7.18
CA ASN A 86 9.53 -1.74 -6.68
C ASN A 86 8.73 -3.02 -6.37
N LEU A 87 7.43 -2.89 -6.06
CA LEU A 87 6.55 -4.02 -5.75
C LEU A 87 5.73 -4.51 -6.96
N LYS A 88 5.86 -3.86 -8.12
CA LYS A 88 5.11 -4.20 -9.34
C LYS A 88 5.36 -5.66 -9.74
N GLY A 89 4.29 -6.38 -10.03
CA GLY A 89 4.33 -7.83 -10.34
C GLY A 89 4.44 -8.73 -9.11
N GLY A 90 4.48 -8.16 -7.90
CA GLY A 90 4.43 -8.89 -6.65
C GLY A 90 3.11 -9.61 -6.43
N THR A 91 3.17 -10.77 -5.76
CA THR A 91 1.98 -11.57 -5.45
C THR A 91 0.99 -10.76 -4.61
N ASN A 92 -0.24 -10.63 -5.12
CA ASN A 92 -1.35 -9.94 -4.46
C ASN A 92 -1.08 -8.46 -4.12
N ILE A 93 -0.14 -7.82 -4.80
CA ILE A 93 0.09 -6.37 -4.71
C ILE A 93 -0.69 -5.68 -5.82
N ILE A 94 -1.36 -4.56 -5.51
CA ILE A 94 -2.01 -3.75 -6.54
C ILE A 94 -1.00 -3.21 -7.57
N THR A 95 -1.32 -3.35 -8.84
CA THR A 95 -0.46 -2.91 -9.93
C THR A 95 -0.65 -1.43 -10.21
N LEU A 96 0.42 -0.64 -10.05
CA LEU A 96 0.52 0.71 -10.60
C LEU A 96 0.74 0.64 -12.11
N LEU A 97 -0.24 1.13 -12.87
CA LEU A 97 -0.22 1.16 -14.33
C LEU A 97 0.47 2.41 -14.85
N ASP A 98 0.20 3.56 -14.25
CA ASP A 98 0.68 4.86 -14.71
C ASP A 98 0.69 5.91 -13.58
N VAL A 99 1.46 6.98 -13.78
CA VAL A 99 1.52 8.15 -12.90
C VAL A 99 1.29 9.39 -13.76
N VAL A 100 0.14 10.02 -13.61
CA VAL A 100 -0.25 11.16 -14.43
C VAL A 100 -0.29 12.44 -13.60
N LYS A 101 -0.29 13.58 -14.30
CA LYS A 101 -0.39 14.89 -13.66
C LYS A 101 -1.21 15.83 -14.50
N ASP A 102 -2.19 16.45 -13.87
CA ASP A 102 -2.98 17.48 -14.51
C ASP A 102 -2.06 18.67 -14.91
N PRO A 103 -2.04 19.07 -16.19
CA PRO A 103 -1.10 20.09 -16.67
C PRO A 103 -1.38 21.47 -16.05
N ILE A 104 -2.65 21.77 -15.71
CA ILE A 104 -3.10 23.07 -15.21
C ILE A 104 -2.90 23.20 -13.69
N SER A 105 -3.61 22.38 -12.91
CA SER A 105 -3.56 22.36 -11.44
C SER A 105 -2.28 21.76 -10.88
N ARG A 106 -1.52 21.04 -11.71
CA ARG A 106 -0.30 20.30 -11.32
C ARG A 106 -0.59 19.21 -10.28
N THR A 107 -1.84 18.76 -10.18
CA THR A 107 -2.27 17.71 -9.25
C THR A 107 -1.85 16.34 -9.78
N PRO A 108 -1.08 15.56 -9.01
CA PRO A 108 -0.68 14.21 -9.41
C PRO A 108 -1.78 13.19 -9.13
N ALA A 109 -1.87 12.17 -9.98
CA ALA A 109 -2.73 11.02 -9.78
C ALA A 109 -2.00 9.71 -10.11
N LEU A 110 -2.36 8.66 -9.40
CA LEU A 110 -1.86 7.30 -9.60
C LEU A 110 -2.95 6.46 -10.26
N VAL A 111 -2.60 5.75 -11.32
CA VAL A 111 -3.52 4.89 -12.07
C VAL A 111 -3.22 3.43 -11.76
N PHE A 112 -4.22 2.67 -11.35
CA PHE A 112 -4.10 1.28 -10.92
C PHE A 112 -4.96 0.34 -11.76
N GLU A 113 -4.63 -0.96 -11.73
CA GLU A 113 -5.52 -2.01 -12.21
C GLU A 113 -6.90 -1.92 -11.52
N TYR A 114 -7.95 -2.24 -12.26
CA TYR A 114 -9.29 -2.34 -11.69
C TYR A 114 -9.46 -3.66 -10.95
N VAL A 115 -9.97 -3.60 -9.72
CA VAL A 115 -10.33 -4.77 -8.91
C VAL A 115 -11.83 -4.73 -8.65
N ASN A 116 -12.55 -5.81 -9.01
CA ASN A 116 -13.98 -5.95 -8.75
C ASN A 116 -14.22 -6.29 -7.28
N ASN A 117 -14.07 -5.28 -6.43
CA ASN A 117 -14.10 -5.44 -4.98
C ASN A 117 -15.53 -5.58 -4.44
N GLN A 118 -15.71 -6.50 -3.50
CA GLN A 118 -16.89 -6.55 -2.64
C GLN A 118 -16.63 -5.81 -1.32
N ASP A 119 -17.61 -5.04 -0.83
CA ASP A 119 -17.46 -4.32 0.44
C ASP A 119 -17.24 -5.31 1.59
N PHE A 120 -16.15 -5.11 2.35
CA PHE A 120 -15.73 -6.04 3.39
C PHE A 120 -16.77 -6.18 4.51
N LYS A 121 -17.61 -5.17 4.78
CA LYS A 121 -18.63 -5.26 5.83
C LYS A 121 -19.71 -6.27 5.48
N THR A 122 -20.01 -6.41 4.20
CA THR A 122 -20.94 -7.43 3.69
C THR A 122 -20.22 -8.75 3.52
N LEU A 123 -19.07 -8.76 2.84
CA LEU A 123 -18.35 -9.99 2.51
C LEU A 123 -17.92 -10.77 3.76
N TYR A 124 -17.36 -10.10 4.77
CA TYR A 124 -16.78 -10.81 5.93
C TYR A 124 -17.84 -11.55 6.75
N GLN A 125 -19.09 -11.12 6.70
CA GLN A 125 -20.21 -11.79 7.37
C GLN A 125 -20.63 -13.09 6.67
N THR A 126 -20.24 -13.29 5.41
CA THR A 126 -20.64 -14.45 4.60
C THR A 126 -19.51 -15.44 4.38
N LEU A 127 -18.28 -15.14 4.82
CA LEU A 127 -17.14 -16.02 4.61
C LEU A 127 -17.26 -17.30 5.43
N SER A 128 -16.97 -18.44 4.80
CA SER A 128 -16.78 -19.70 5.52
C SER A 128 -15.43 -19.69 6.27
N ASP A 129 -15.25 -20.62 7.23
CA ASP A 129 -13.94 -20.84 7.87
C ASP A 129 -12.83 -21.07 6.83
N TYR A 130 -13.12 -21.82 5.77
CA TYR A 130 -12.17 -22.04 4.68
C TYR A 130 -11.83 -20.74 3.94
N ASP A 131 -12.82 -19.90 3.64
CA ASP A 131 -12.57 -18.62 2.95
C ASP A 131 -11.76 -17.66 3.80
N ILE A 132 -12.01 -17.61 5.11
CA ILE A 132 -11.22 -16.81 6.05
C ILE A 132 -9.75 -17.25 5.98
N ARG A 133 -9.49 -18.55 6.14
CA ARG A 133 -8.12 -19.10 6.05
C ARG A 133 -7.46 -18.82 4.70
N TYR A 134 -8.22 -18.97 3.61
CA TYR A 134 -7.75 -18.70 2.26
C TYR A 134 -7.34 -17.23 2.10
N TYR A 135 -8.19 -16.27 2.44
CA TYR A 135 -7.89 -14.85 2.26
C TYR A 135 -6.80 -14.35 3.21
N LEU A 136 -6.73 -14.88 4.45
CA LEU A 136 -5.60 -14.61 5.34
C LEU A 136 -4.29 -15.12 4.73
N TYR A 137 -4.30 -16.30 4.11
CA TYR A 137 -3.11 -16.84 3.44
C TYR A 137 -2.71 -16.01 2.21
N GLU A 138 -3.68 -15.57 1.40
CA GLU A 138 -3.41 -14.68 0.26
C GLU A 138 -2.84 -13.33 0.70
N LEU A 139 -3.31 -12.78 1.83
CA LEU A 139 -2.76 -11.56 2.43
C LEU A 139 -1.35 -11.79 3.00
N LEU A 140 -1.09 -12.95 3.63
CA LEU A 140 0.25 -13.33 4.10
C LEU A 140 1.26 -13.41 2.94
N LYS A 141 0.85 -13.89 1.76
CA LYS A 141 1.71 -13.87 0.56
C LYS A 141 2.10 -12.44 0.17
N ALA A 142 1.16 -11.50 0.19
CA ALA A 142 1.43 -10.09 -0.10
C ALA A 142 2.40 -9.48 0.91
N LEU A 143 2.18 -9.73 2.20
CA LEU A 143 3.03 -9.22 3.28
C LEU A 143 4.44 -9.82 3.22
N ASN A 144 4.56 -11.14 3.08
CA ASN A 144 5.88 -11.78 2.94
C ASN A 144 6.62 -11.25 1.71
N PHE A 145 5.92 -11.05 0.58
CA PHE A 145 6.53 -10.45 -0.60
C PHE A 145 7.06 -9.04 -0.32
N CYS A 146 6.25 -8.11 0.18
CA CYS A 146 6.71 -6.75 0.41
C CYS A 146 7.79 -6.67 1.51
N HIS A 147 7.70 -7.49 2.55
CA HIS A 147 8.72 -7.59 3.59
C HIS A 147 10.05 -8.10 3.01
N SER A 148 10.02 -9.10 2.13
CA SER A 148 11.22 -9.58 1.41
C SER A 148 11.85 -8.54 0.49
N GLN A 149 11.04 -7.57 0.03
CA GLN A 149 11.48 -6.41 -0.72
C GLN A 149 11.93 -5.24 0.17
N GLY A 150 12.01 -5.45 1.49
CA GLY A 150 12.46 -4.45 2.45
C GLY A 150 11.43 -3.36 2.73
N ILE A 151 10.14 -3.61 2.52
CA ILE A 151 9.07 -2.61 2.62
C ILE A 151 8.04 -3.04 3.67
N MET A 152 7.69 -2.14 4.59
CA MET A 152 6.58 -2.30 5.54
C MET A 152 5.35 -1.59 5.00
N HIS A 153 4.15 -2.19 5.10
CA HIS A 153 2.90 -1.57 4.63
C HIS A 153 2.39 -0.48 5.60
N ARG A 154 2.42 -0.74 6.91
CA ARG A 154 2.08 0.17 8.03
C ARG A 154 0.64 0.69 8.11
N ASP A 155 -0.27 0.16 7.30
CA ASP A 155 -1.72 0.43 7.38
C ASP A 155 -2.55 -0.77 6.89
N VAL A 156 -2.16 -1.99 7.28
CA VAL A 156 -2.93 -3.20 6.97
C VAL A 156 -4.25 -3.15 7.75
N LYS A 157 -5.37 -3.20 7.02
CA LYS A 157 -6.75 -3.15 7.56
C LYS A 157 -7.73 -3.62 6.48
N PRO A 158 -8.97 -4.04 6.83
CA PRO A 158 -9.94 -4.55 5.86
C PRO A 158 -10.22 -3.61 4.67
N HIS A 159 -10.23 -2.29 4.90
CA HIS A 159 -10.43 -1.30 3.83
C HIS A 159 -9.33 -1.29 2.77
N ASN A 160 -8.12 -1.79 3.11
CA ASN A 160 -6.98 -1.84 2.22
C ASN A 160 -6.77 -3.24 1.62
N VAL A 161 -7.71 -4.17 1.82
CA VAL A 161 -7.67 -5.52 1.28
C VAL A 161 -8.85 -5.67 0.32
N MET A 162 -8.57 -5.54 -0.97
CA MET A 162 -9.58 -5.68 -2.02
C MET A 162 -9.76 -7.15 -2.37
N ILE A 163 -11.00 -7.62 -2.42
CA ILE A 163 -11.34 -9.01 -2.70
C ILE A 163 -12.36 -9.10 -3.83
N ASP A 164 -11.99 -9.77 -4.92
CA ASP A 164 -12.93 -10.32 -5.90
C ASP A 164 -13.26 -11.75 -5.46
N HIS A 165 -14.38 -11.91 -4.75
CA HIS A 165 -14.75 -13.20 -4.18
C HIS A 165 -15.13 -14.23 -5.26
N GLN A 166 -15.67 -13.78 -6.40
CA GLN A 166 -16.06 -14.67 -7.50
C GLN A 166 -14.84 -15.32 -8.15
N LYS A 167 -13.75 -14.56 -8.29
CA LYS A 167 -12.48 -15.07 -8.84
C LYS A 167 -11.52 -15.62 -7.78
N ARG A 168 -11.85 -15.47 -6.50
CA ARG A 168 -10.97 -15.78 -5.36
C ARG A 168 -9.64 -15.03 -5.40
N GLU A 169 -9.66 -13.77 -5.85
CA GLU A 169 -8.48 -12.91 -5.95
C GLU A 169 -8.44 -11.87 -4.83
N LEU A 170 -7.22 -11.55 -4.38
CA LEU A 170 -6.95 -10.54 -3.36
C LEU A 170 -5.90 -9.55 -3.88
N ARG A 171 -6.08 -8.27 -3.55
CA ARG A 171 -5.05 -7.23 -3.73
C ARG A 171 -4.91 -6.39 -2.46
N LEU A 172 -3.68 -6.25 -1.98
CA LEU A 172 -3.30 -5.28 -0.96
C LEU A 172 -3.07 -3.91 -1.63
N ILE A 173 -3.81 -2.90 -1.16
CA ILE A 173 -3.84 -1.55 -1.73
C ILE A 173 -3.37 -0.48 -0.73
N ASP A 174 -3.26 0.76 -1.21
CA ASP A 174 -2.96 1.97 -0.42
C ASP A 174 -1.60 1.96 0.31
N TRP A 175 -0.54 2.03 -0.49
CA TRP A 175 0.85 2.06 -0.05
C TRP A 175 1.33 3.45 0.41
N GLY A 176 0.42 4.42 0.60
CA GLY A 176 0.78 5.81 0.93
C GLY A 176 1.44 5.98 2.30
N LEU A 177 1.21 5.04 3.23
CA LEU A 177 1.86 4.99 4.55
C LEU A 177 3.04 4.02 4.61
N ALA A 178 3.30 3.24 3.57
CA ALA A 178 4.40 2.29 3.53
C ALA A 178 5.78 2.96 3.64
N GLU A 179 6.80 2.19 3.99
CA GLU A 179 8.18 2.67 4.13
C GLU A 179 9.22 1.57 3.89
N PHE A 180 10.40 1.99 3.45
CA PHE A 180 11.58 1.13 3.41
C PHE A 180 12.13 0.89 4.82
N TYR A 181 12.36 -0.37 5.15
CA TYR A 181 13.00 -0.76 6.40
C TYR A 181 14.52 -0.63 6.31
N HIS A 182 15.12 -0.01 7.32
CA HIS A 182 16.56 0.10 7.54
C HIS A 182 16.82 -0.16 9.01
N GLN A 183 17.88 -0.93 9.29
CA GLN A 183 18.23 -1.26 10.67
C GLN A 183 18.50 0.01 11.48
N ARG A 184 18.02 0.02 12.73
CA ARG A 184 18.24 1.10 13.69
C ARG A 184 17.71 2.47 13.24
N GLN A 185 16.87 2.52 12.21
CA GLN A 185 16.16 3.73 11.83
C GLN A 185 14.95 3.92 12.75
N ASP A 186 14.73 5.15 13.18
CA ASP A 186 13.50 5.56 13.86
C ASP A 186 12.39 5.83 12.84
N TYR A 187 11.20 5.31 13.13
CA TYR A 187 10.02 5.49 12.31
C TYR A 187 8.94 6.24 13.07
N ASN A 188 8.23 7.11 12.36
CA ASN A 188 7.10 7.83 12.92
C ASN A 188 6.00 6.85 13.36
N VAL A 189 5.55 6.93 14.62
CA VAL A 189 4.50 6.05 15.17
C VAL A 189 3.07 6.46 14.81
N ARG A 190 2.88 7.66 14.23
CA ARG A 190 1.58 8.20 13.81
C ARG A 190 1.14 7.63 12.45
N VAL A 191 1.20 6.32 12.32
CA VAL A 191 0.77 5.49 11.19
C VAL A 191 -0.32 4.51 11.63
N ALA A 192 -0.89 3.73 10.70
CA ALA A 192 -2.01 2.82 10.92
C ALA A 192 -3.32 3.47 11.44
N SER A 193 -4.41 2.77 11.20
CA SER A 193 -5.75 3.12 11.70
C SER A 193 -5.93 2.65 13.16
N ARG A 194 -6.69 3.38 13.99
CA ARG A 194 -6.73 3.22 15.46
C ARG A 194 -6.79 1.77 15.95
N TYR A 195 -7.72 0.97 15.43
CA TYR A 195 -7.95 -0.42 15.88
C TYR A 195 -6.89 -1.42 15.42
N PHE A 196 -6.02 -1.02 14.48
CA PHE A 196 -4.99 -1.86 13.86
C PHE A 196 -3.58 -1.49 14.34
N LYS A 197 -3.45 -0.55 15.28
CA LYS A 197 -2.15 -0.10 15.79
C LYS A 197 -1.52 -1.18 16.68
N GLY A 198 -0.31 -1.57 16.34
CA GLY A 198 0.57 -2.36 17.21
C GLY A 198 0.90 -1.62 18.51
N PRO A 199 1.14 -2.34 19.62
CA PRO A 199 1.47 -1.75 20.90
C PRO A 199 2.69 -0.82 20.82
N GLU A 200 3.67 -1.12 19.96
CA GLU A 200 4.83 -0.27 19.68
C GLU A 200 4.44 1.15 19.24
N LEU A 201 3.34 1.30 18.49
CA LEU A 201 2.84 2.62 18.08
C LEU A 201 2.11 3.34 19.21
N LEU A 202 1.54 2.59 20.16
CA LEU A 202 0.77 3.12 21.29
C LEU A 202 1.68 3.59 22.43
N VAL A 203 2.85 2.96 22.59
CA VAL A 203 3.85 3.30 23.60
C VAL A 203 5.01 4.16 23.07
N ASP A 204 4.86 4.70 21.85
CA ASP A 204 5.85 5.55 21.17
C ASP A 204 7.23 4.89 20.97
N PHE A 205 7.25 3.59 20.71
CA PHE A 205 8.47 2.85 20.39
C PHE A 205 8.76 2.95 18.88
N GLN A 206 9.81 3.70 18.52
CA GLN A 206 10.08 4.12 17.15
C GLN A 206 10.93 3.14 16.32
N TYR A 207 11.60 2.17 16.95
CA TYR A 207 12.49 1.21 16.28
C TYR A 207 11.75 -0.06 15.84
N TYR A 208 10.53 0.09 15.32
CA TYR A 208 9.71 -1.02 14.88
C TYR A 208 10.08 -1.50 13.47
N ASP A 209 9.55 -2.67 13.10
CA ASP A 209 9.86 -3.34 11.84
C ASP A 209 8.61 -3.96 11.19
N TYR A 210 8.82 -4.88 10.25
CA TYR A 210 7.78 -5.62 9.52
C TYR A 210 6.73 -6.28 10.42
N SER A 211 7.08 -6.61 11.66
CA SER A 211 6.17 -7.23 12.64
C SER A 211 4.95 -6.36 12.97
N LEU A 212 5.00 -5.05 12.74
CA LEU A 212 3.84 -4.16 12.86
C LEU A 212 2.68 -4.60 11.94
N ASP A 213 3.00 -5.03 10.71
CA ASP A 213 1.98 -5.50 9.77
C ASP A 213 1.38 -6.83 10.25
N MET A 214 2.17 -7.66 10.96
CA MET A 214 1.72 -8.93 11.52
C MET A 214 0.78 -8.73 12.71
N TRP A 215 1.03 -7.73 13.57
CA TRP A 215 0.05 -7.32 14.57
C TRP A 215 -1.26 -6.90 13.92
N SER A 216 -1.16 -6.03 12.90
CA SER A 216 -2.32 -5.52 12.16
C SER A 216 -3.13 -6.67 11.54
N LEU A 217 -2.47 -7.67 10.94
CA LEU A 217 -3.10 -8.89 10.44
C LEU A 217 -3.80 -9.68 11.55
N GLY A 218 -3.17 -9.84 12.73
CA GLY A 218 -3.76 -10.56 13.86
C GLY A 218 -5.13 -10.02 14.27
N THR A 219 -5.34 -8.70 14.14
CA THR A 219 -6.64 -8.08 14.44
C THR A 219 -7.78 -8.48 13.48
N PHE A 220 -7.49 -9.14 12.35
CA PHE A 220 -8.53 -9.65 11.44
C PHE A 220 -9.16 -10.94 11.96
N VAL A 221 -8.49 -11.62 12.91
CA VAL A 221 -8.89 -12.93 13.44
C VAL A 221 -9.48 -12.81 14.84
N CYS A 222 -9.38 -11.64 15.46
CA CYS A 222 -9.93 -11.31 16.78
C CYS A 222 -11.35 -10.73 16.66
#